data_AF-G5GB19-F1
#
_entry.id   AF-G5GB19-F1
#
_cell.length_a   1.000
_cell.length_b   1.000
_cell.length_c   1.000
_cell.angle_alpha   90.00
_cell.angle_beta   90.00
_cell.angle_gamma   90.00
#
_symmetry.space_group_name_H-M   'P 1'
#
loop_
_entity.id
_entity.type
_entity.pdbx_description
1 polymer ?
#
loop_
_entity_poly.entity_id
_entity_poly.type
_entity_poly.pdbx_seq_one_letter_code
_entity_poly.pdbx_strand_id
1 'polypeptide(L)'
;MPANKNALIRYKIIDKCLRNRYRRWTIEDLVDACSDALYDMEGIDKGVSLRTVQGDIQIMRSDKLGYNAPIEVYENKFYRYADPEYSINENPLNAEDYELMEKAVCLIGEISENETAKELKKVLSKLKEKLLFLL
;
A
#
# COMPACT_ATOMS: atom_id res chain seq x y z
N MET A 1 -6.20 -10.70 18.75
CA MET A 1 -6.32 -10.43 17.31
C MET A 1 -4.94 -10.23 16.71
N PRO A 2 -4.68 -10.53 15.43
CA PRO A 2 -3.39 -10.24 14.84
C PRO A 2 -3.25 -8.71 14.71
N ALA A 3 -2.25 -8.15 15.39
CA ALA A 3 -1.94 -6.70 15.40
C ALA A 3 -1.79 -6.09 13.98
N ASN A 4 -1.59 -6.95 12.97
CA ASN A 4 -1.43 -6.57 11.56
C ASN A 4 -2.69 -5.98 10.93
N LYS A 5 -3.90 -6.45 11.25
CA LYS A 5 -5.14 -5.95 10.61
C LYS A 5 -5.39 -4.48 10.96
N ASN A 6 -5.29 -4.14 12.24
CA ASN A 6 -5.51 -2.78 12.72
C ASN A 6 -4.45 -1.83 12.16
N ALA A 7 -3.22 -2.28 11.96
CA ALA A 7 -2.17 -1.49 11.33
C ALA A 7 -2.52 -1.14 9.87
N LEU A 8 -2.98 -2.12 9.08
CA LEU A 8 -3.40 -1.88 7.69
C LEU A 8 -4.57 -0.91 7.58
N ILE A 9 -5.55 -0.96 8.50
CA ILE A 9 -6.64 0.03 8.55
C ILE A 9 -6.05 1.43 8.73
N ARG A 10 -5.16 1.61 9.72
CA ARG A 10 -4.54 2.92 9.98
C ARG A 10 -3.72 3.43 8.82
N TYR A 11 -2.97 2.57 8.12
CA TYR A 11 -2.20 2.99 6.94
C TYR A 11 -3.12 3.53 5.84
N LYS A 12 -4.25 2.87 5.57
CA LYS A 12 -5.25 3.35 4.60
C LYS A 12 -5.86 4.70 4.99
N ILE A 13 -6.10 4.89 6.28
CA ILE A 13 -6.64 6.17 6.79
C ILE A 13 -5.60 7.28 6.69
N ILE A 14 -4.35 7.01 7.09
CA ILE A 14 -3.24 7.97 6.97
C ILE A 14 -3.06 8.34 5.48
N ASP A 15 -3.07 7.38 4.56
CA ASP A 15 -3.02 7.64 3.12
C ASP A 15 -4.14 8.59 2.64
N LYS A 16 -5.40 8.27 2.99
CA LYS A 16 -6.55 9.13 2.67
C LYS A 16 -6.39 10.54 3.24
N CYS A 17 -5.92 10.67 4.47
CA CYS A 17 -5.67 11.96 5.11
C CYS A 17 -4.61 12.74 4.34
N LEU A 18 -3.43 12.16 4.12
CA LEU A 18 -2.29 12.86 3.53
C LEU A 18 -2.47 13.19 2.04
N ARG A 19 -3.34 12.47 1.32
CA ARG A 19 -3.80 12.85 -0.04
C ARG A 19 -4.72 14.06 -0.04
N ASN A 20 -5.48 14.31 1.03
CA ASN A 20 -6.39 15.46 1.11
C ASN A 20 -5.63 16.74 1.46
N ARG A 21 -5.17 17.46 0.42
CA ARG A 21 -4.44 18.73 0.55
C ARG A 21 -5.33 19.95 0.83
N TYR A 22 -6.66 19.81 0.79
CA TYR A 22 -7.59 20.90 1.15
C TYR A 22 -7.69 21.11 2.67
N ARG A 23 -7.16 20.17 3.46
CA ARG A 23 -7.04 20.26 4.91
C ARG A 23 -5.57 20.13 5.32
N ARG A 24 -5.20 20.82 6.40
CA ARG A 24 -3.91 20.61 7.07
C ARG A 24 -4.10 19.57 8.18
N TRP A 25 -3.18 18.60 8.26
CA TRP A 25 -3.26 17.48 9.19
C TRP A 25 -2.16 17.59 10.24
N THR A 26 -2.52 17.76 11.50
CA THR A 26 -1.59 17.53 12.61
C THR A 26 -1.49 16.05 12.94
N ILE A 27 -0.55 15.66 13.80
CA ILE A 27 -0.46 14.28 14.24
C ILE A 27 -1.69 13.86 15.08
N GLU A 28 -2.27 14.79 15.83
CA GLU A 28 -3.51 14.60 16.59
C GLU A 28 -4.69 14.35 15.64
N ASP A 29 -4.81 15.12 14.55
CA ASP A 29 -5.85 14.86 13.55
C ASP A 29 -5.76 13.44 12.96
N LEU A 30 -4.53 12.94 12.75
CA LEU A 30 -4.30 11.58 12.25
C LEU A 30 -4.65 10.53 13.31
N VAL A 31 -4.40 10.81 14.59
CA VAL A 31 -4.79 9.95 15.72
C VAL A 31 -6.30 9.82 15.81
N ASP A 32 -7.02 10.93 15.72
CA ASP A 32 -8.48 10.96 15.79
C ASP A 32 -9.07 10.19 14.59
N ALA A 33 -8.61 10.49 13.36
CA ALA A 33 -9.07 9.80 12.17
C ALA A 33 -8.82 8.28 12.21
N CYS A 34 -7.66 7.85 12.73
CA CYS A 34 -7.36 6.43 12.91
C CYS A 34 -8.23 5.78 14.00
N SER A 35 -8.51 6.50 15.08
CA SER A 35 -9.33 6.01 16.18
C SER A 35 -10.78 5.83 15.75
N ASP A 36 -11.34 6.82 15.06
CA ASP A 36 -12.69 6.77 14.48
C ASP A 36 -12.84 5.57 13.53
N ALA A 37 -11.88 5.39 12.62
CA ALA A 37 -11.93 4.27 11.67
C ALA A 37 -11.84 2.90 12.36
N LEU A 38 -11.06 2.77 13.43
CA LEU A 38 -10.98 1.53 14.19
C LEU A 38 -12.26 1.26 15.00
N TYR A 39 -12.90 2.31 15.50
CA TYR A 39 -14.21 2.19 16.12
C TYR A 39 -15.26 1.72 15.10
N ASP A 40 -15.35 2.39 13.96
CA ASP A 40 -16.34 2.10 12.92
C ASP A 40 -16.16 0.70 12.31
N MET A 41 -14.92 0.28 12.05
CA MET A 41 -14.63 -0.97 11.35
C MET A 41 -14.50 -2.18 12.27
N GLU A 42 -13.98 -1.99 13.49
CA GLU A 42 -13.63 -3.09 14.41
C GLU A 42 -14.28 -2.97 15.79
N GLY A 43 -15.06 -1.91 16.06
CA GLY A 43 -15.70 -1.68 17.36
C GLY A 43 -14.72 -1.33 18.49
N ILE A 44 -13.52 -0.84 18.16
CA ILE A 44 -12.48 -0.53 19.15
C ILE A 44 -12.70 0.88 19.72
N ASP A 45 -13.22 0.95 20.95
CA ASP A 45 -13.54 2.19 21.66
C ASP A 45 -12.31 2.94 22.21
N LYS A 46 -11.25 2.21 22.56
CA LYS A 46 -10.04 2.76 23.17
C LYS A 46 -9.22 3.64 22.21
N GLY A 47 -9.51 3.58 20.90
CA GLY A 47 -8.77 4.29 19.86
C GLY A 47 -7.30 3.89 19.78
N VAL A 48 -6.46 4.79 19.26
CA VAL A 48 -5.01 4.60 19.21
C VAL A 48 -4.23 5.76 19.82
N SER A 49 -3.02 5.44 20.28
CA SER A 49 -2.14 6.43 20.89
C SER A 49 -1.37 7.23 19.83
N LEU A 50 -0.93 8.43 20.22
CA LEU A 50 0.02 9.24 19.45
C LEU A 50 1.25 8.43 19.01
N ARG A 51 1.84 7.66 19.95
CA ARG A 51 3.01 6.82 19.68
C ARG A 51 2.73 5.76 18.61
N THR A 52 1.52 5.23 18.56
CA THR A 52 1.09 4.25 17.55
C THR A 52 1.13 4.87 16.16
N VAL A 53 0.45 6.01 15.98
CA VAL A 53 0.38 6.70 14.68
C VAL A 53 1.76 7.22 14.24
N GLN A 54 2.58 7.72 15.18
CA GLN A 54 3.97 8.06 14.87
C GLN A 54 4.75 6.84 14.37
N GLY A 55 4.61 5.69 15.02
CA GLY A 55 5.22 4.43 14.59
C GLY A 55 4.73 4.01 13.20
N ASP A 56 3.44 4.16 12.93
CA ASP A 56 2.85 3.86 11.63
C ASP A 56 3.42 4.74 10.51
N ILE A 57 3.58 6.04 10.75
CA ILE A 57 4.22 6.96 9.80
C ILE A 57 5.68 6.55 9.53
N GLN A 58 6.42 6.14 10.56
CA GLN A 58 7.79 5.64 10.38
C GLN A 58 7.83 4.36 9.54
N ILE A 59 6.87 3.45 9.75
CA ILE A 59 6.76 2.24 8.94
C ILE A 59 6.38 2.57 7.50
N MET A 60 5.43 3.48 7.28
CA MET A 60 5.02 3.91 5.93
C MET A 60 6.15 4.59 5.16
N ARG A 61 7.02 5.35 5.84
CA ARG A 61 8.24 5.93 5.25
C ARG A 61 9.31 4.89 4.90
N SER A 62 9.32 3.76 5.61
CA SER A 62 10.35 2.73 5.45
C SER A 62 10.09 1.82 4.24
N ASP A 63 11.12 1.08 3.86
CA ASP A 63 11.12 0.04 2.83
C ASP A 63 10.47 -1.27 3.29
N LYS A 64 10.21 -1.45 4.60
CA LYS A 64 9.72 -2.69 5.20
C LYS A 64 8.43 -3.25 4.58
N LEU A 65 7.54 -2.36 4.14
CA LEU A 65 6.27 -2.71 3.47
C LEU A 65 6.28 -2.35 1.98
N GLY A 66 7.40 -1.86 1.46
CA GLY A 66 7.54 -1.40 0.07
C GLY A 66 6.88 -0.05 -0.23
N TYR A 67 6.21 0.58 0.74
CA TYR A 67 5.54 1.87 0.52
C TYR A 67 6.52 3.00 0.19
N ASN A 68 7.60 3.16 0.97
CA ASN A 68 8.55 4.28 0.80
C ASN A 68 7.84 5.64 0.71
N ALA A 69 6.79 5.81 1.53
CA ALA A 69 5.87 6.93 1.38
C ALA A 69 6.60 8.26 1.63
N PRO A 70 6.51 9.25 0.71
CA PRO A 70 7.21 10.52 0.82
C PRO A 70 6.50 11.47 1.80
N ILE A 71 6.27 11.03 3.04
CA ILE A 71 5.58 11.81 4.07
C ILE A 71 6.55 12.87 4.60
N GLU A 72 6.23 14.14 4.43
CA GLU A 72 6.99 15.27 4.98
C GLU A 72 6.22 15.99 6.09
N VAL A 73 6.97 16.69 6.95
CA VAL A 73 6.43 17.61 7.95
C VAL A 73 6.75 19.02 7.51
N TYR A 74 5.73 19.85 7.33
CA TYR A 74 5.87 21.27 6.97
C TYR A 74 5.33 22.16 8.09
N GLU A 75 5.81 23.41 8.15
CA GLU A 75 5.52 24.35 9.24
C GLU A 75 5.71 23.74 10.65
N ASN A 76 6.68 22.81 10.77
CA ASN A 76 7.04 22.09 11.99
C ASN A 76 5.94 21.25 12.65
N LYS A 77 4.75 21.10 12.04
CA LYS A 77 3.64 20.38 12.68
C LYS A 77 2.68 19.65 11.75
N PHE A 78 2.59 20.04 10.49
CA PHE A 78 1.60 19.49 9.58
C PHE A 78 2.21 18.40 8.70
N TYR A 79 1.45 17.35 8.46
CA TYR A 79 1.86 16.20 7.65
C TYR A 79 1.18 16.25 6.28
N ARG A 80 1.91 15.85 5.24
CA ARG A 80 1.40 15.60 3.89
C ARG A 80 2.33 14.65 3.15
N TYR A 81 1.88 14.11 2.02
CA TYR A 81 2.82 13.59 1.03
C TYR A 81 3.55 14.74 0.34
N ALA A 82 4.84 14.60 0.09
CA ALA A 82 5.62 15.56 -0.70
C ALA A 82 5.14 15.50 -2.17
N ASP A 83 5.05 14.28 -2.72
CA ASP A 83 4.42 13.99 -4.01
C ASP A 83 2.88 14.05 -3.89
N PRO A 84 2.18 14.90 -4.67
CA PRO A 84 0.71 14.99 -4.66
C PRO A 84 -0.02 13.76 -5.19
N GLU A 85 0.61 13.03 -6.11
CA GLU A 85 0.00 11.88 -6.78
C GLU A 85 0.23 10.59 -6.00
N TYR A 86 1.19 10.58 -5.07
CA TYR A 86 1.50 9.40 -4.29
C TYR A 86 0.31 8.87 -3.49
N SER A 87 0.17 7.54 -3.49
CA SER A 87 -0.71 6.81 -2.58
C SER A 87 -0.19 5.41 -2.30
N ILE A 88 -0.41 4.90 -1.09
CA ILE A 88 -0.09 3.51 -0.76
C ILE A 88 -1.00 2.50 -1.50
N ASN A 89 -2.14 2.97 -2.02
CA ASN A 89 -3.10 2.14 -2.75
C ASN A 89 -2.89 2.18 -4.26
N GLU A 90 -2.10 3.14 -4.77
CA GLU A 90 -1.73 3.15 -6.18
C GLU A 90 -0.69 2.03 -6.39
N ASN A 91 -1.14 0.99 -7.10
CA ASN A 91 -0.43 -0.26 -7.23
C ASN A 91 0.97 -0.01 -7.82
N PRO A 92 2.05 -0.55 -7.21
CA PRO A 92 3.42 -0.30 -7.62
C PRO A 92 3.83 -1.02 -8.91
N LEU A 93 2.89 -1.58 -9.68
CA LEU A 93 3.18 -1.95 -11.05
C LEU A 93 3.08 -0.67 -11.87
N ASN A 94 4.18 0.07 -11.93
CA ASN A 94 4.34 1.06 -13.00
C ASN A 94 4.16 0.32 -14.34
N ALA A 95 3.68 1.03 -15.37
CA ALA A 95 3.41 0.41 -16.67
C ALA A 95 4.64 -0.34 -17.24
N GLU A 96 5.83 0.10 -16.86
CA GLU A 96 7.12 -0.49 -17.22
C GLU A 96 7.33 -1.89 -16.61
N ASP A 97 7.03 -2.06 -15.31
CA ASP A 97 7.13 -3.33 -14.58
C ASP A 97 6.08 -4.33 -15.08
N TYR A 98 4.89 -3.84 -15.44
CA TYR A 98 3.88 -4.67 -16.12
C TYR A 98 4.38 -5.16 -17.47
N GLU A 99 4.94 -4.26 -18.29
CA GLU A 99 5.46 -4.61 -19.61
C GLU A 99 6.64 -5.58 -19.51
N LEU A 100 7.50 -5.42 -18.49
CA LEU A 100 8.62 -6.31 -18.22
C LEU A 100 8.14 -7.69 -17.74
N MET A 101 7.10 -7.74 -16.91
CA MET A 101 6.46 -8.99 -16.49
C MET A 101 5.75 -9.68 -17.66
N GLU A 102 5.05 -8.95 -18.52
CA GLU A 102 4.43 -9.51 -19.72
C GLU A 102 5.48 -10.12 -20.66
N LYS A 103 6.58 -9.41 -20.90
CA LYS A 103 7.72 -9.92 -21.68
C LYS A 103 8.31 -11.18 -21.07
N ALA A 104 8.51 -11.22 -19.76
CA ALA A 104 9.03 -12.40 -19.06
C ALA A 104 8.08 -13.62 -19.21
N VAL A 105 6.76 -13.40 -19.09
CA VAL A 105 5.75 -14.44 -19.30
C VAL A 105 5.78 -14.96 -20.75
N CYS A 106 5.89 -14.07 -21.74
CA CYS A 106 5.99 -14.45 -23.15
C CYS A 106 7.25 -15.29 -23.44
N LEU A 107 8.42 -14.87 -22.95
CA LEU A 107 9.68 -15.60 -23.15
C LEU A 107 9.65 -17.01 -22.54
N ILE A 108 9.03 -17.18 -21.37
CA ILE A 108 8.88 -18.51 -20.77
C ILE A 108 7.89 -19.38 -21.57
N GLY A 109 6.92 -18.76 -22.25
CA GLY A 109 6.02 -19.42 -23.19
C GLY A 109 6.71 -19.98 -24.45
N GLU A 110 7.90 -19.49 -24.80
CA GLU A 110 8.68 -19.91 -25.96
C GLU A 110 9.65 -21.07 -25.65
N ILE A 111 9.75 -21.52 -24.39
CA ILE A 111 10.60 -22.64 -24.00
C ILE A 111 10.16 -23.93 -24.72
N SER A 112 11.13 -24.64 -25.27
CA SER A 112 11.00 -25.86 -26.07
C SER A 112 10.12 -26.90 -25.38
N GLU A 113 9.24 -27.53 -26.17
CA GLU A 113 8.22 -28.44 -25.67
C GLU A 113 8.83 -29.73 -25.10
N ASN A 114 8.87 -29.83 -23.77
CA ASN A 114 8.85 -31.09 -23.05
C ASN A 114 7.62 -31.11 -22.12
N GLU A 115 7.28 -32.28 -21.56
CA GLU A 115 6.08 -32.39 -20.68
C GLU A 115 6.11 -31.41 -19.50
N THR A 116 7.30 -31.07 -18.99
CA THR A 116 7.49 -30.06 -17.92
C THR A 116 7.13 -28.64 -18.38
N ALA A 117 7.40 -28.28 -19.64
CA ALA A 117 7.07 -26.97 -20.19
C ALA A 117 5.54 -26.74 -20.29
N LYS A 118 4.75 -27.79 -20.51
CA LYS A 118 3.28 -27.70 -20.57
C LYS A 118 2.67 -27.33 -19.21
N GLU A 119 3.19 -27.90 -18.12
CA GLU A 119 2.74 -27.56 -16.77
C GLU A 119 3.12 -26.11 -16.39
N LEU A 120 4.33 -25.69 -16.73
CA LEU A 120 4.79 -24.31 -16.53
C LEU A 120 3.90 -23.29 -17.28
N LYS A 121 3.58 -23.55 -18.55
CA LYS A 121 2.66 -22.70 -19.33
C LYS A 121 1.29 -22.55 -18.65
N LYS A 122 0.76 -23.63 -18.07
CA LYS A 122 -0.54 -23.61 -17.35
C LYS A 122 -0.47 -22.77 -16.07
N VAL A 123 0.64 -22.81 -15.33
CA VAL A 123 0.85 -21.96 -14.15
C VAL A 123 0.98 -20.50 -14.56
N LEU A 124 1.72 -20.21 -15.63
CA LEU A 124 1.91 -18.87 -16.18
C LEU A 124 0.60 -18.24 -16.63
N SER A 125 -0.26 -18.97 -17.34
CA SER A 125 -1.56 -18.44 -17.76
C SER A 125 -2.44 -18.03 -16.57
N LYS A 126 -2.47 -18.85 -15.51
CA LYS A 126 -3.20 -18.51 -14.27
C LYS A 126 -2.61 -17.30 -13.55
N LEU A 127 -1.28 -17.14 -13.61
CA LEU A 127 -0.58 -16.01 -13.02
C LEU A 127 -0.89 -14.72 -13.80
N LYS A 128 -0.89 -14.78 -15.15
CA LYS A 128 -1.32 -13.70 -16.04
C LYS A 128 -2.76 -13.26 -15.78
N GLU A 129 -3.69 -14.21 -15.62
CA GLU A 129 -5.09 -13.91 -15.28
C GLU A 129 -5.23 -13.20 -13.93
N LYS A 130 -4.47 -13.63 -12.91
CA LYS A 130 -4.47 -12.96 -11.60
C LYS A 130 -3.86 -11.57 -11.65
N LEU A 131 -2.83 -11.36 -12.47
CA LEU A 131 -2.21 -10.05 -12.67
C LEU A 131 -3.16 -9.07 -13.38
N LEU A 132 -3.92 -9.54 -14.37
CA LEU A 132 -4.96 -8.74 -15.03
C LEU A 132 -6.06 -8.29 -14.05
N PHE A 133 -6.32 -9.06 -13.00
CA PHE A 133 -7.33 -8.74 -11.99
C PHE A 133 -6.85 -7.71 -10.93
N LEU A 134 -5.56 -7.36 -10.95
CA LEU A 134 -4.95 -6.35 -10.07
C LEU A 134 -4.85 -4.96 -10.74
N LEU A 135 -5.28 -4.85 -12.00
CA LEU A 135 -5.56 -3.61 -12.72
C LEU A 135 -7.02 -3.19 -12.48
#